data_AF-A0A4R9X7R7-F1
#
_entry.id   AF-A0A4R9X7R7-F1
#
_cell.length_a   1.000
_cell.length_b   1.000
_cell.length_c   1.000
_cell.angle_alpha   90.00
_cell.angle_beta   90.00
_cell.angle_gamma   90.00
#
_symmetry.space_group_name_H-M   'P 1'
#
loop_
_entity.id
_entity.type
_entity.pdbx_description
1 polymer ?
#
loop_
_entity_poly.entity_id
_entity_poly.type
_entity_poly.pdbx_seq_one_letter_code
_entity_poly.pdbx_strand_id
1 'polypeptide(L)' 'MNLNEPAVWFAAPVTTGEPFDLLEEAVRHALRLPADDRHNRATIITSSGATYGWNAIEHIFERFK' A
#
# COMPACT_ATOMS: atom_id res chain seq x y z
N MET A 1 -8.76 -7.30 8.60
CA MET A 1 -7.91 -6.20 8.08
C MET A 1 -8.45 -4.91 8.67
N ASN A 2 -7.62 -4.17 9.39
CA ASN A 2 -8.02 -2.91 10.01
C ASN A 2 -7.51 -1.76 9.14
N LEU A 3 -8.41 -1.07 8.45
CA LEU A 3 -8.01 0.00 7.50
C LEU A 3 -7.54 1.28 8.20
N ASN A 4 -7.82 1.38 9.51
CA ASN A 4 -7.41 2.49 10.37
C ASN A 4 -6.11 2.20 11.11
N GLU A 5 -5.33 1.21 10.68
CA GLU A 5 -4.02 0.93 11.26
C GLU A 5 -2.92 1.65 10.49
N PRO A 6 -1.85 2.12 11.15
CA PRO A 6 -0.70 2.70 10.48
C PRO A 6 -0.04 1.71 9.52
N ALA A 7 0.45 2.22 8.41
CA ALA A 7 1.07 1.43 7.36
C ALA A 7 2.23 2.18 6.70
N VAL A 8 3.18 1.44 6.14
CA VAL A 8 4.33 1.98 5.41
C VAL A 8 4.26 1.46 3.98
N TRP A 9 4.23 2.38 3.03
CA TRP A 9 4.38 2.06 1.62
C TRP A 9 5.86 2.00 1.27
N PHE A 10 6.27 1.03 0.47
CA PHE A 10 7.63 0.88 -0.03
C PHE A 10 7.61 0.88 -1.55
N ALA A 11 8.45 1.74 -2.15
CA ALA A 11 8.82 1.66 -3.55
C ALA A 11 9.94 0.61 -3.73
N ALA A 12 9.76 -0.38 -4.60
CA ALA A 12 10.89 -1.21 -5.02
C ALA A 12 11.87 -0.42 -5.94
N PRO A 13 13.20 -0.64 -5.85
CA PRO A 13 13.91 -1.55 -4.96
C PRO A 13 14.41 -0.80 -3.70
N VAL A 14 13.52 -0.64 -2.72
CA VAL A 14 13.73 -0.41 -1.29
C VAL A 14 14.93 0.48 -0.93
N THR A 15 14.68 1.79 -0.90
CA THR A 15 15.58 2.71 -0.17
C THR A 15 14.84 3.64 0.79
N THR A 16 13.56 3.93 0.53
CA THR A 16 12.76 4.81 1.40
C THR A 16 11.33 4.29 1.49
N GLY A 17 10.87 4.02 2.71
CA GLY A 17 9.46 3.75 3.00
C GLY A 17 8.74 5.06 3.32
N GLU A 18 7.54 5.24 2.80
CA GLU A 18 6.67 6.37 3.10
C GLU A 18 5.63 5.92 4.14
N PRO A 19 5.68 6.44 5.38
CA PRO A 19 4.72 6.08 6.41
C PRO A 19 3.39 6.82 6.22
N PHE A 20 2.31 6.15 6.58
CA PHE A 20 0.94 6.64 6.60
C PHE A 20 0.29 6.27 7.93
N ASP A 21 -0.55 7.17 8.44
CA ASP A 21 -1.29 6.93 9.70
C ASP A 21 -2.39 5.89 9.51
N LEU A 22 -2.88 5.73 8.27
CA LEU A 22 -3.95 4.80 7.91
C LEU A 22 -3.55 3.96 6.69
N LEU A 23 -3.82 2.66 6.77
CA LEU A 23 -3.68 1.72 5.66
C LEU A 23 -4.48 2.18 4.43
N GLU A 24 -5.65 2.78 4.63
CA GLU A 24 -6.44 3.37 3.54
C GLU A 24 -5.67 4.43 2.75
N GLU A 25 -4.92 5.31 3.43
CA GLU A 25 -4.16 6.37 2.78
C GLU A 25 -2.99 5.80 1.98
N ALA A 26 -2.29 4.81 2.54
CA ALA A 26 -1.22 4.09 1.85
C ALA A 26 -1.74 3.40 0.57
N VAL A 27 -2.93 2.79 0.62
CA VAL A 27 -3.58 2.16 -0.54
C VAL A 27 -3.95 3.21 -1.59
N ARG A 28 -4.56 4.34 -1.18
CA ARG A 28 -4.89 5.44 -2.09
C ARG A 28 -3.64 6.05 -2.73
N HIS A 29 -2.54 6.15 -1.99
CA HIS A 29 -1.26 6.60 -2.53
C HIS A 29 -0.75 5.64 -3.61
N ALA A 30 -0.71 4.33 -3.32
CA ALA A 30 -0.22 3.32 -4.26
C ALA A 30 -0.96 3.34 -5.61
N LEU A 31 -2.27 3.61 -5.60
CA LEU A 31 -3.10 3.68 -6.81
C LEU A 31 -2.95 4.99 -7.60
N ARG A 32 -2.38 6.05 -7.00
CA ARG A 32 -2.11 7.30 -7.71
C ARG A 32 -0.85 7.22 -8.56
N LEU A 33 0.00 6.21 -8.31
CA LEU A 33 1.23 6.00 -9.07
C LEU A 33 0.93 5.63 -10.54
N PRO A 34 1.87 5.82 -11.46
CA PRO A 34 1.78 5.30 -12.83
C PRO A 34 1.59 3.77 -12.86
N ALA A 35 0.92 3.25 -13.89
CA ALA A 35 0.62 1.81 -14.01
C ALA A 35 1.86 0.90 -13.96
N ASP A 36 2.97 1.37 -14.55
CA ASP A 36 4.25 0.64 -14.55
C ASP A 36 4.84 0.49 -13.14
N ASP A 37 4.58 1.47 -12.26
CA ASP A 37 5.06 1.47 -10.87
C ASP A 37 4.16 0.62 -9.96
N ARG A 38 2.86 0.58 -10.23
CA ARG A 38 1.86 -0.17 -9.46
C ARG A 38 2.19 -1.66 -9.38
N HIS A 39 2.39 -2.31 -10.53
CA HIS A 39 2.54 -3.77 -10.60
C HIS A 39 3.88 -4.28 -10.07
N ASN A 40 4.95 -3.50 -10.25
CA ASN A 40 6.30 -3.94 -9.93
C ASN A 40 6.82 -3.43 -8.59
N ARG A 41 6.22 -2.37 -8.01
CA ARG A 41 6.87 -1.60 -6.94
C ARG A 41 6.04 -1.36 -5.69
N ALA A 42 4.73 -1.61 -5.69
CA ALA A 42 3.88 -1.27 -4.55
C ALA A 42 3.82 -2.41 -3.52
N THR A 43 4.47 -2.21 -2.38
CA THR A 43 4.28 -3.03 -1.18
C THR A 43 3.87 -2.15 -0.02
N ILE A 44 2.83 -2.54 0.72
CA ILE A 44 2.42 -1.87 1.96
C ILE A 44 2.60 -2.84 3.12
N ILE A 45 3.25 -2.39 4.20
CA ILE A 45 3.41 -3.16 5.43
C ILE A 45 2.70 -2.42 6.57
N THR A 46 1.80 -3.08 7.28
CA THR A 46 1.11 -2.49 8.43
C THR A 46 1.93 -2.57 9.71
N SER A 47 1.55 -1.77 10.69
CA SER A 47 2.08 -1.85 12.07
C SER A 47 1.88 -3.21 12.72
N SER A 48 0.85 -3.97 12.33
CA SER A 48 0.64 -5.36 12.76
C SER A 48 1.54 -6.38 12.04
N GLY A 49 2.34 -5.94 11.06
CA GLY A 49 3.25 -6.79 10.28
C GLY A 49 2.60 -7.48 9.07
N ALA A 50 1.34 -7.15 8.73
CA ALA A 50 0.72 -7.64 7.51
C ALA A 50 1.37 -6.99 6.28
N THR A 51 1.62 -7.78 5.24
CA THR A 51 2.24 -7.30 4.00
C THR A 51 1.26 -7.44 2.83
N TYR A 52 1.07 -6.36 2.09
CA TYR A 52 0.17 -6.27 0.95
C TYR A 52 0.97 -5.92 -0.31
N GLY A 53 1.06 -6.87 -1.24
CA GLY A 53 1.53 -6.61 -2.60
C GLY A 53 0.41 -6.07 -3.49
N TRP A 54 0.73 -5.75 -4.74
CA TRP A 54 -0.19 -5.09 -5.69
C TRP A 54 -1.58 -5.72 -5.78
N ASN A 55 -1.68 -7.03 -6.00
CA ASN A 55 -2.99 -7.72 -6.10
C ASN A 55 -3.86 -7.55 -4.84
N ALA A 56 -3.24 -7.52 -3.67
CA ALA A 56 -3.95 -7.29 -2.42
C ALA A 56 -4.39 -5.83 -2.31
N ILE A 57 -3.52 -4.89 -2.71
CA ILE A 57 -3.83 -3.44 -2.74
C ILE A 57 -5.04 -3.16 -3.65
N GLU A 58 -5.08 -3.75 -4.85
CA GLU A 58 -6.24 -3.62 -5.75
C GLU A 58 -7.52 -4.20 -5.13
N HIS A 59 -7.43 -5.38 -4.51
CA HIS A 59 -8.59 -6.00 -3.86
C HIS A 59 -9.10 -5.18 -2.67
N ILE A 60 -8.19 -4.57 -1.92
CA ILE A 60 -8.54 -3.66 -0.82
C ILE A 60 -9.22 -2.41 -1.38
N PHE A 61 -8.74 -1.88 -2.51
CA PHE A 61 -9.31 -0.72 -3.16
C PHE A 61 -10.72 -0.94 -3.70
N GLU A 62 -10.97 -2.03 -4.40
CA GLU A 62 -12.30 -2.37 -4.93
C GLU A 62 -13.34 -2.50 -3.80
N ARG A 63 -12.89 -2.80 -2.57
CA ARG A 63 -13.73 -2.85 -1.38
C ARG A 63 -14.13 -1.48 -0.83
N PHE A 64 -13.44 -0.40 -1.23
CA PHE A 64 -13.74 0.99 -0.86
C PHE A 64 -14.67 1.70 -1.87
N LYS A 65 -14.89 1.10 -3.03
CA LYS A 65 -15.70 1.68 -4.11
C LYS A 65 -17.20 1.44 -3.89
#